data_AF-A0A7K1VTB4-F1
#
_entry.id   AF-A0A7K1VTB4-F1
#
_cell.length_a   1.000
_cell.length_b   1.000
_cell.length_c   1.000
_cell.angle_alpha   90.00
_cell.angle_beta   90.00
_cell.angle_gamma   90.00
#
_symmetry.space_group_name_H-M   'P 1'
#
loop_
_entity.id
_entity.type
_entity.pdbx_description
1 polymer ?
#
loop_
_entity_poly.entity_id
_entity_poly.type
_entity_poly.pdbx_seq_one_letter_code
_entity_poly.pdbx_strand_id
1 'polypeptide(L)'
;MTKPENTEAVTTYLAADADYSEAVATFLAAADAYAAALASVDVARAIAPTLSCAKVTVIAQMLEKAGHHEAADWWLFMHSTQGNIDEFDDHADYWKEADPWL
;
A
#
# COMPACT_ATOMS: atom_id res chain seq x y z
N MET A 1 -10.65 -29.24 -12.69
CA MET A 1 -10.44 -28.16 -11.71
C MET A 1 -10.00 -28.82 -10.41
N THR A 2 -8.69 -28.90 -10.20
CA THR A 2 -8.11 -29.35 -8.93
C THR A 2 -8.30 -28.23 -7.90
N LYS A 3 -8.81 -28.61 -6.73
CA LYS A 3 -8.96 -27.76 -5.53
C LYS A 3 -7.58 -27.13 -5.23
N PRO A 4 -7.45 -25.88 -4.74
CA PRO A 4 -6.14 -25.30 -4.46
C PRO A 4 -5.50 -26.04 -3.29
N GLU A 5 -4.65 -27.01 -3.61
CA GLU A 5 -3.96 -27.93 -2.70
C GLU A 5 -3.02 -27.19 -1.73
N ASN A 6 -2.75 -25.91 -2.01
CA ASN A 6 -1.84 -25.06 -1.24
C ASN A 6 -2.51 -24.32 -0.08
N THR A 7 -3.82 -24.10 -0.06
CA THR A 7 -4.43 -23.28 1.00
C THR A 7 -4.50 -24.04 2.33
N GLU A 8 -4.88 -25.32 2.31
CA GLU A 8 -4.90 -26.17 3.50
C GLU A 8 -3.47 -26.48 4.00
N ALA A 9 -2.50 -26.65 3.10
CA ALA A 9 -1.10 -26.87 3.45
C ALA A 9 -0.48 -25.65 4.16
N VAL A 10 -0.70 -24.43 3.64
CA VAL A 10 -0.25 -23.18 4.27
C VAL A 10 -0.89 -22.98 5.64
N THR A 11 -2.19 -23.26 5.76
CA THR A 11 -2.92 -23.12 7.04
C THR A 11 -2.45 -24.14 8.09
N THR A 12 -2.11 -25.36 7.66
CA THR A 12 -1.59 -26.43 8.54
C THR A 12 -0.15 -26.15 8.98
N TYR A 13 0.69 -25.59 8.10
CA TYR A 13 2.07 -25.21 8.42
C TYR A 13 2.12 -24.02 9.40
N LEU A 14 1.18 -23.07 9.25
CA LEU A 14 1.04 -21.92 10.14
C LEU A 14 0.60 -22.29 11.57
N ALA A 15 -0.16 -23.38 11.72
CA ALA A 15 -0.77 -23.77 12.99
C ALA A 15 0.09 -24.74 13.84
N ALA A 16 1.15 -25.34 13.26
CA ALA A 16 1.86 -26.46 13.88
C ALA A 16 3.11 -26.07 14.70
N ASP A 17 3.56 -24.81 14.65
CA ASP A 17 4.78 -24.40 15.33
C ASP A 17 4.58 -23.06 16.05
N ALA A 18 4.70 -23.08 17.38
CA ALA A 18 4.54 -21.88 18.21
C ALA A 18 5.56 -20.80 17.83
N ASP A 19 6.76 -21.22 17.40
CA ASP A 19 7.82 -20.33 16.91
C ASP A 19 7.42 -19.67 15.59
N TYR A 20 6.65 -20.36 14.75
CA TYR A 20 6.11 -19.79 13.51
C TYR A 20 4.99 -18.78 13.80
N SER A 21 4.21 -18.99 14.86
CA SER A 21 3.21 -18.01 15.31
C SER A 21 3.86 -16.72 15.86
N GLU A 22 4.99 -16.82 16.57
CA GLU A 22 5.75 -15.66 17.06
C GLU A 22 6.47 -14.93 15.92
N ALA A 23 7.09 -15.68 14.99
CA ALA A 23 7.74 -15.10 13.81
C ALA A 23 6.72 -14.37 12.92
N VAL A 24 5.54 -14.96 12.69
CA VAL A 24 4.44 -14.32 11.95
C VAL A 24 3.93 -13.09 12.68
N ALA A 25 3.73 -13.15 14.00
CA ALA A 25 3.31 -12.00 14.79
C ALA A 25 4.33 -10.86 14.72
N THR A 26 5.62 -11.19 14.80
CA THR A 26 6.73 -10.22 14.67
C THR A 26 6.76 -9.60 13.28
N PHE A 27 6.59 -10.41 12.24
CA PHE A 27 6.52 -9.93 10.86
C PHE A 27 5.34 -8.97 10.66
N LEU A 28 4.14 -9.32 11.13
CA LEU A 28 2.97 -8.47 11.03
C LEU A 28 3.16 -7.16 11.80
N ALA A 29 3.71 -7.21 13.02
CA ALA A 29 4.02 -6.01 13.79
C ALA A 29 5.04 -5.10 13.07
N ALA A 30 6.03 -5.67 12.40
CA ALA A 30 6.99 -4.91 11.60
C ALA A 30 6.33 -4.29 10.35
N ALA A 31 5.45 -5.03 9.67
CA ALA A 31 4.68 -4.53 8.53
C ALA A 31 3.76 -3.37 8.95
N ASP A 32 3.07 -3.50 10.09
CA ASP A 32 2.22 -2.45 10.64
C ASP A 32 3.02 -1.20 11.01
N ALA A 33 4.18 -1.37 11.66
CA ALA A 33 5.05 -0.24 12.00
C ALA A 33 5.57 0.48 10.75
N TYR A 34 5.90 -0.26 9.69
CA TYR A 34 6.34 0.31 8.41
C TYR A 34 5.20 1.06 7.71
N ALA A 35 4.01 0.46 7.64
CA ALA A 35 2.83 1.11 7.06
C ALA A 35 2.44 2.38 7.83
N ALA A 36 2.47 2.34 9.17
CA ALA A 36 2.19 3.50 10.01
C ALA A 36 3.19 4.64 9.80
N ALA A 37 4.47 4.34 9.58
CA ALA A 37 5.47 5.36 9.25
C ALA A 37 5.17 6.05 7.90
N LEU A 38 4.71 5.29 6.91
CA LEU A 38 4.31 5.81 5.61
C LEU A 38 2.95 6.50 5.63
N ALA A 39 2.11 6.28 6.65
CA ALA A 39 0.82 6.94 6.79
C ALA A 39 0.92 8.45 7.14
N SER A 40 2.14 8.97 7.37
CA SER A 40 2.36 10.38 7.66
C SER A 40 2.30 11.27 6.41
N VAL A 41 1.46 12.31 6.46
CA VAL A 41 1.35 13.31 5.38
C VAL A 41 2.67 14.04 5.13
N ASP A 42 3.45 14.32 6.17
CA ASP A 42 4.75 14.99 6.01
C ASP A 42 5.77 14.10 5.30
N VAL A 43 5.70 12.78 5.54
CA VAL A 43 6.52 11.79 4.82
C VAL A 43 6.09 11.73 3.36
N ALA A 44 4.78 11.65 3.08
CA ALA A 44 4.25 11.67 1.71
C ALA A 44 4.69 12.94 0.97
N ARG A 45 4.54 14.12 1.59
CA ARG A 45 4.94 15.41 1.02
C ARG A 45 6.44 15.47 0.70
N ALA A 46 7.29 14.93 1.57
CA ALA A 46 8.74 14.99 1.38
C ALA A 46 9.26 13.97 0.35
N ILE A 47 8.63 12.79 0.27
CA ILE A 47 9.18 11.65 -0.47
C ILE A 47 8.45 11.40 -1.78
N ALA A 48 7.11 11.42 -1.80
CA ALA A 48 6.32 11.05 -2.97
C ALA A 48 6.72 11.77 -4.27
N PRO A 49 7.07 13.08 -4.26
CA PRO A 49 7.50 13.76 -5.48
C PRO A 49 8.86 13.32 -6.02
N THR A 50 9.67 12.64 -5.21
CA THR A 50 11.03 12.19 -5.58
C THR A 50 11.05 10.77 -6.14
N LEU A 51 9.91 10.07 -6.12
CA LEU A 51 9.78 8.69 -6.56
C LEU A 51 9.14 8.62 -7.95
N SER A 52 9.31 7.50 -8.64
CA SER A 52 8.56 7.20 -9.87
C SER A 52 7.13 6.79 -9.54
N CYS A 53 6.17 7.01 -10.46
CA CYS A 53 4.76 6.62 -10.28
C CYS A 53 4.61 5.17 -9.80
N ALA A 54 5.32 4.22 -10.42
CA ALA A 54 5.27 2.80 -10.04
C ALA A 54 5.62 2.54 -8.55
N LYS A 55 6.53 3.33 -7.98
CA LYS A 55 6.89 3.21 -6.56
C LYS A 55 5.82 3.82 -5.66
N VAL A 56 5.27 4.96 -6.06
CA VAL A 56 4.16 5.62 -5.34
C VAL A 56 2.91 4.74 -5.35
N THR A 57 2.57 4.13 -6.49
CA THR A 57 1.46 3.18 -6.61
C THR A 57 1.61 1.99 -5.65
N VAL A 58 2.81 1.41 -5.54
CA VAL A 58 3.06 0.28 -4.61
C VAL A 58 2.85 0.72 -3.16
N ILE A 59 3.31 1.92 -2.79
CA ILE A 59 3.13 2.47 -1.44
C ILE A 59 1.64 2.72 -1.16
N ALA A 60 0.92 3.35 -2.09
CA ALA A 60 -0.51 3.60 -1.96
C ALA A 60 -1.31 2.29 -1.83
N GLN A 61 -1.03 1.28 -2.66
CA GLN A 61 -1.68 -0.03 -2.57
C GLN A 61 -1.41 -0.73 -1.22
N MET A 62 -0.19 -0.61 -0.70
CA MET A 62 0.14 -1.18 0.60
C MET A 62 -0.61 -0.48 1.73
N LEU A 63 -0.68 0.85 1.72
CA LEU A 63 -1.45 1.65 2.69
C LEU A 63 -2.94 1.32 2.62
N GLU A 64 -3.50 1.19 1.42
CA GLU A 64 -4.88 0.77 1.18
C GLU A 64 -5.17 -0.60 1.81
N LYS A 65 -4.27 -1.58 1.61
CA LYS A 65 -4.41 -2.92 2.22
C LYS A 65 -4.24 -2.93 3.73
N ALA A 66 -3.48 -1.98 4.27
CA ALA A 66 -3.33 -1.78 5.72
C ALA A 66 -4.48 -0.96 6.34
N GLY A 67 -5.44 -0.48 5.54
CA GLY A 67 -6.58 0.33 6.00
C GLY A 67 -6.27 1.83 6.18
N HIS A 68 -5.12 2.29 5.69
CA HIS A 68 -4.70 3.69 5.72
C HIS A 68 -5.11 4.43 4.43
N HIS A 69 -6.42 4.38 4.11
CA HIS A 69 -6.99 4.92 2.87
C HIS A 69 -6.61 6.39 2.61
N GLU A 70 -6.82 7.26 3.60
CA GLU A 70 -6.50 8.69 3.47
C GLU A 70 -5.00 8.92 3.20
N ALA A 71 -4.13 8.12 3.81
CA ALA A 71 -2.71 8.23 3.54
C ALA A 71 -2.37 7.79 2.11
N ALA A 72 -2.99 6.72 1.60
CA ALA A 72 -2.81 6.29 0.22
C ALA A 72 -3.15 7.43 -0.77
N ASP A 73 -4.26 8.14 -0.52
CA ASP A 73 -4.67 9.31 -1.31
C ASP A 73 -3.64 10.44 -1.23
N TRP A 74 -3.11 10.74 -0.05
CA TRP A 74 -2.07 11.74 0.13
C TRP A 74 -0.78 11.41 -0.63
N TRP A 75 -0.40 10.14 -0.72
CA TRP A 75 0.75 9.71 -1.51
C TRP A 75 0.54 9.98 -3.00
N LEU A 76 -0.63 9.66 -3.53
CA LEU A 76 -0.97 9.89 -4.94
C LEU A 76 -1.06 11.40 -5.24
N PHE A 77 -1.71 12.17 -4.36
CA PHE A 77 -1.85 13.62 -4.50
C PHE A 77 -0.51 14.37 -4.44
N MET A 78 0.34 14.04 -3.46
CA MET A 78 1.65 14.70 -3.32
C MET A 78 2.56 14.39 -4.51
N HIS A 79 2.45 13.18 -5.08
CA HIS A 79 3.19 12.82 -6.28
C HIS A 79 2.69 13.55 -7.53
N SER A 80 1.37 13.61 -7.74
CA SER A 80 0.78 14.22 -8.95
C SER A 80 0.96 15.74 -9.03
N THR A 81 1.07 16.42 -7.88
CA THR A 81 1.17 17.89 -7.83
C THR A 81 2.53 18.47 -8.27
N GLN A 82 3.55 17.65 -8.56
CA GLN A 82 4.80 18.13 -9.16
C GLN A 82 4.76 18.14 -10.70
N GLY A 83 4.27 19.25 -11.26
CA GLY A 83 4.84 19.97 -12.42
C GLY A 83 4.98 19.28 -13.80
N ASN A 84 4.89 17.96 -13.91
CA ASN A 84 4.82 17.22 -15.17
C ASN A 84 3.35 16.95 -15.48
N ILE A 85 2.78 17.74 -16.38
CA ILE A 85 1.38 17.65 -16.80
C ILE A 85 1.02 16.24 -17.32
N ASP A 86 1.98 15.51 -17.88
CA ASP A 86 1.79 14.12 -18.35
C ASP A 86 1.67 13.12 -17.17
N GLU A 87 2.34 13.37 -16.04
CA GLU A 87 2.32 12.52 -14.84
C GLU A 87 1.14 12.85 -13.90
N PHE A 88 0.56 14.05 -14.04
CA PHE A 88 -0.71 14.42 -13.41
C PHE A 88 -1.88 13.65 -14.02
N ASP A 89 -1.86 13.35 -15.33
CA ASP A 89 -3.00 12.76 -16.06
C ASP A 89 -3.32 11.32 -15.57
N ASP A 90 -2.32 10.45 -15.43
CA ASP A 90 -2.52 9.05 -14.99
C ASP A 90 -3.08 8.93 -13.56
N HIS A 91 -2.72 9.87 -12.67
CA HIS A 91 -3.26 9.89 -11.31
C HIS A 91 -4.58 10.66 -11.23
N ALA A 92 -4.75 11.74 -11.99
CA ALA A 92 -6.01 12.48 -12.05
C ALA A 92 -7.14 11.65 -12.68
N ASP A 93 -6.85 10.75 -13.63
CA ASP A 93 -7.85 9.83 -14.19
C ASP A 93 -8.34 8.83 -13.15
N TYR A 94 -7.49 8.36 -12.23
CA TYR A 94 -7.94 7.59 -11.05
C TYR A 94 -8.92 8.40 -10.18
N TRP A 95 -8.67 9.71 -9.98
CA TRP A 95 -9.57 10.58 -9.22
C TRP A 95 -10.90 10.84 -9.95
N LYS A 96 -10.90 11.02 -11.28
CA LYS A 96 -12.15 11.14 -12.07
C LYS A 96 -13.00 9.86 -12.02
N GLU A 97 -12.36 8.69 -11.96
CA GLU A 97 -13.07 7.41 -11.83
C GLU A 97 -13.59 7.19 -10.40
N ALA A 98 -12.89 7.69 -9.38
CA ALA A 98 -13.27 7.56 -7.98
C ALA A 98 -14.31 8.61 -7.51
N ASP A 99 -14.31 9.82 -8.08
CA ASP A 99 -15.28 10.88 -7.78
C ASP A 99 -15.62 11.71 -9.04
N PRO A 100 -16.72 11.40 -9.76
CA PRO A 100 -17.04 12.00 -11.06
C PRO A 100 -17.51 13.47 -11.00
N TRP A 101 -17.43 14.13 -9.85
CA TRP A 101 -17.88 15.52 -9.64
C TRP A 101 -16.75 16.55 -9.43
N LEU A 102 -15.49 16.13 -9.58
CA LEU A 102 -14.32 17.01 -9.77
C LEU A 102 -13.92 17.06 -11.25
#